data_AF-A0A1F4U2W9-F1
#
_entry.id   AF-A0A1F4U2W9-F1
#
_cell.length_a   1.000
_cell.length_b   1.000
_cell.length_c   1.000
_cell.angle_alpha   90.00
_cell.angle_beta   90.00
_cell.angle_gamma   90.00
#
_symmetry.space_group_name_H-M   'P 1'
#
loop_
_entity.id
_entity.type
_entity.pdbx_description
1 polymer ?
#
loop_
_entity_poly.entity_id
_entity_poly.type
_entity_poly.pdbx_seq_one_letter_code
_entity_poly.pdbx_strand_id
1 'polypeptide(L)'
;MKYKYPKIKNKKELLILKDIATALEYGTVKADKRIQVTMPSFVVNELDELFPNIDRSRLLTQLAVDLLIRSKKFKDNDDLAQLTQESLHDDDVMLNYLKERENEI
;
A
#
# COMPACT_ATOMS: atom_id res chain seq x y z
N MET A 1 30.45 14.45 -26.68
CA MET A 1 29.68 13.21 -26.45
C MET A 1 28.39 13.57 -25.73
N LYS A 2 27.25 13.08 -26.22
CA LYS A 2 25.91 13.40 -25.71
C LYS A 2 25.66 12.68 -24.38
N TYR A 3 25.38 13.42 -23.31
CA TYR A 3 24.93 12.85 -22.04
C TYR A 3 23.58 12.15 -22.28
N LYS A 4 23.57 10.81 -22.19
CA LYS A 4 22.34 10.02 -22.19
C LYS A 4 21.75 10.07 -20.78
N TYR A 5 20.74 10.92 -20.58
CA TYR A 5 19.93 10.88 -19.36
C TYR A 5 19.26 9.50 -19.24
N PRO A 6 19.33 8.82 -18.08
CA PRO A 6 18.62 7.57 -17.88
C PRO A 6 17.11 7.83 -17.91
N LYS A 7 16.40 6.88 -18.53
CA LYS A 7 15.02 6.96 -19.01
C LYS A 7 14.01 7.24 -17.88
N ILE A 8 13.14 8.21 -18.12
CA ILE A 8 11.92 8.49 -17.36
C ILE A 8 10.98 7.27 -17.46
N LYS A 9 11.09 6.32 -16.52
CA LYS A 9 10.15 5.19 -16.38
C LYS A 9 9.09 5.45 -15.30
N ASN A 10 9.48 6.06 -14.18
CA ASN A 10 8.59 6.28 -13.02
C ASN A 10 7.37 7.18 -13.31
N LYS A 11 7.55 8.26 -14.08
CA LYS A 11 6.48 9.27 -14.26
C LYS A 11 5.25 8.74 -15.02
N LYS A 12 5.46 7.88 -16.03
CA LYS A 12 4.36 7.28 -16.80
C LYS A 12 3.59 6.26 -15.97
N GLU A 13 4.29 5.42 -15.22
CA GLU A 13 3.66 4.43 -14.35
C GLU A 13 2.89 5.08 -13.19
N LEU A 14 3.41 6.17 -12.63
CA LEU A 14 2.71 6.94 -11.60
C LEU A 14 1.43 7.58 -12.15
N LEU A 15 1.45 8.07 -13.39
CA LEU A 15 0.26 8.61 -14.04
C LEU A 15 -0.80 7.53 -14.22
N ILE A 16 -0.41 6.35 -14.71
CA ILE A 16 -1.31 5.20 -14.85
C ILE A 16 -1.93 4.81 -13.50
N LEU A 17 -1.14 4.74 -12.42
CA LEU A 17 -1.66 4.42 -11.08
C LEU A 17 -2.65 5.48 -10.57
N LYS A 18 -2.40 6.76 -10.85
CA LYS A 18 -3.34 7.85 -10.51
C LYS A 18 -4.63 7.73 -11.31
N ASP A 19 -4.54 7.45 -12.60
CA ASP A 19 -5.72 7.26 -13.46
C ASP A 19 -6.56 6.07 -12.98
N ILE A 20 -5.90 4.98 -12.57
CA ILE A 20 -6.57 3.82 -11.95
C ILE A 20 -7.23 4.20 -10.62
N ALA A 21 -6.56 4.95 -9.75
CA ALA A 21 -7.13 5.42 -8.48
C ALA A 21 -8.40 6.24 -8.72
N THR A 22 -8.33 7.21 -9.62
CA THR A 22 -9.49 8.03 -10.02
C THR A 22 -10.62 7.17 -10.59
N ALA A 23 -10.31 6.22 -11.48
CA ALA A 23 -11.33 5.33 -12.04
C ALA A 23 -11.96 4.39 -10.98
N LEU A 24 -11.20 3.96 -9.97
CA LEU A 24 -11.70 3.18 -8.83
C LEU A 24 -12.63 3.99 -7.93
N GLU A 25 -12.41 5.29 -7.74
CA GLU A 25 -13.32 6.20 -7.03
C GLU A 25 -14.67 6.32 -7.75
N TYR A 26 -14.66 6.45 -9.08
CA TYR A 26 -15.89 6.52 -9.89
C TYR A 26 -16.55 5.16 -10.16
N GLY A 27 -15.93 4.04 -9.75
CA GLY A 27 -16.49 2.70 -9.90
C GLY A 27 -16.52 2.20 -11.35
N THR A 28 -15.68 2.78 -12.22
CA THR A 28 -15.66 2.47 -13.66
C THR A 28 -14.66 1.39 -14.03
N VAL A 29 -13.78 0.99 -13.10
CA VAL A 29 -12.78 -0.05 -13.30
C VAL A 29 -13.42 -1.43 -13.20
N LYS A 30 -13.36 -2.18 -14.31
CA LYS A 30 -13.72 -3.60 -14.31
C LYS A 30 -12.56 -4.43 -13.77
N ALA A 31 -12.87 -5.35 -12.86
CA ALA A 31 -11.89 -6.32 -12.36
C ALA A 31 -11.52 -7.30 -13.48
N ASP A 32 -10.30 -7.17 -14.01
CA ASP A 32 -9.78 -8.03 -15.10
C ASP A 32 -9.15 -9.33 -14.56
N LYS A 33 -8.72 -9.33 -13.30
CA LYS A 33 -8.10 -10.49 -12.63
C LYS A 33 -8.60 -10.61 -11.20
N ARG A 34 -9.00 -11.83 -10.81
CA ARG A 34 -9.37 -12.17 -9.43
C ARG A 34 -8.23 -12.91 -8.74
N ILE A 35 -7.99 -12.55 -7.49
CA ILE A 35 -7.04 -13.22 -6.60
C ILE A 35 -7.75 -13.56 -5.29
N GLN A 36 -7.35 -14.66 -4.65
CA GLN A 36 -7.79 -15.01 -3.31
C GLN A 36 -6.69 -14.64 -2.32
N VAL A 37 -7.05 -13.97 -1.23
CA VAL A 37 -6.12 -13.52 -0.20
C VAL A 37 -6.61 -14.02 1.15
N THR A 38 -5.70 -14.61 1.94
CA THR A 38 -5.97 -15.00 3.31
C THR A 38 -5.65 -13.82 4.23
N MET A 39 -6.59 -13.45 5.10
CA MET A 39 -6.42 -12.37 6.07
C MET A 39 -6.80 -12.85 7.49
N PRO A 40 -6.20 -12.27 8.55
CA PRO A 40 -6.64 -12.53 9.92
C PRO A 40 -8.11 -12.13 10.12
N SER A 41 -8.87 -12.97 10.80
CA SER A 41 -10.31 -12.75 11.04
C SER A 41 -10.60 -11.43 11.76
N PHE A 42 -9.74 -11.05 12.72
CA PHE A 42 -9.83 -9.77 13.42
C PHE A 42 -9.83 -8.59 12.43
N VAL A 43 -8.90 -8.58 11.48
CA VAL A 43 -8.79 -7.50 10.48
C VAL A 43 -10.02 -7.47 9.57
N VAL A 44 -10.55 -8.64 9.20
CA VAL A 44 -11.77 -8.69 8.37
C VAL A 44 -12.96 -8.11 9.11
N ASN A 45 -13.12 -8.47 10.39
CA ASN A 45 -14.23 -7.97 11.20
C ASN A 45 -14.14 -6.46 11.41
N GLU A 46 -12.95 -5.94 11.74
CA GLU A 46 -12.71 -4.50 11.87
C GLU A 46 -13.02 -3.74 10.57
N LEU A 47 -12.60 -4.28 9.41
CA LEU A 47 -12.90 -3.67 8.11
C LEU A 47 -14.41 -3.67 7.80
N ASP A 48 -15.10 -4.75 8.12
CA ASP A 48 -16.55 -4.87 7.91
C ASP A 48 -17.33 -3.93 8.86
N GLU A 49 -16.86 -3.71 10.09
CA GLU A 49 -17.44 -2.76 11.05
C GLU A 49 -17.21 -1.29 10.65
N LEU A 50 -15.99 -0.95 10.23
CA LEU A 50 -15.62 0.41 9.83
C LEU A 50 -16.24 0.80 8.48
N PHE A 51 -16.41 -0.16 7.57
CA PHE A 51 -16.87 0.10 6.20
C PHE A 51 -18.03 -0.83 5.78
N PRO A 52 -19.19 -0.79 6.48
CA PRO A 52 -20.27 -1.76 6.29
C PRO A 52 -20.96 -1.70 4.91
N ASN A 53 -20.86 -0.55 4.23
CA ASN A 53 -21.52 -0.30 2.94
C ASN A 53 -20.55 -0.32 1.75
N ILE A 54 -19.29 -0.70 1.96
CA ILE A 54 -18.25 -0.69 0.92
C ILE A 54 -17.87 -2.13 0.58
N ASP A 55 -17.76 -2.42 -0.71
CA ASP A 55 -17.21 -3.70 -1.16
C ASP A 55 -15.74 -3.80 -0.74
N ARG A 56 -15.42 -4.77 0.15
CA ARG A 56 -14.07 -5.09 0.61
C ARG A 56 -13.07 -5.20 -0.52
N SER A 57 -13.45 -5.81 -1.65
CA SER A 57 -12.55 -5.99 -2.79
C SER A 57 -12.12 -4.65 -3.37
N ARG A 58 -13.06 -3.72 -3.47
CA ARG A 58 -12.82 -2.36 -3.96
C ARG A 58 -11.97 -1.58 -2.98
N LEU A 59 -12.28 -1.66 -1.69
CA LEU A 59 -11.52 -1.01 -0.62
C LEU A 59 -10.05 -1.46 -0.62
N LEU A 60 -9.81 -2.78 -0.65
CA LEU A 60 -8.47 -3.35 -0.68
C LEU A 60 -7.71 -2.96 -1.96
N THR A 61 -8.41 -2.90 -3.10
CA THR A 61 -7.81 -2.47 -4.37
C THR A 61 -7.39 -1.00 -4.31
N GLN A 62 -8.24 -0.12 -3.74
CA GLN A 62 -7.92 1.30 -3.54
C GLN A 62 -6.71 1.47 -2.61
N LEU A 63 -6.70 0.79 -1.46
CA LEU A 63 -5.57 0.81 -0.53
C LEU A 63 -4.27 0.32 -1.18
N ALA A 64 -4.33 -0.74 -1.98
CA ALA A 64 -3.16 -1.24 -2.70
C ALA A 64 -2.63 -0.23 -3.72
N VAL A 65 -3.51 0.42 -4.49
CA VAL A 65 -3.11 1.47 -5.45
C VAL A 65 -2.50 2.68 -4.73
N ASP A 66 -3.07 3.10 -3.61
CA ASP A 66 -2.54 4.20 -2.81
C ASP A 66 -1.16 3.89 -2.24
N LEU A 67 -0.93 2.68 -1.73
CA LEU A 67 0.38 2.22 -1.27
C LEU A 67 1.41 2.20 -2.42
N LEU A 68 1.00 1.76 -3.62
CA LEU A 68 1.86 1.80 -4.81
C LEU A 68 2.19 3.24 -5.23
N ILE A 69 1.24 4.18 -5.13
CA ILE A 69 1.49 5.59 -5.42
C ILE A 69 2.45 6.19 -4.38
N ARG A 70 2.22 5.94 -3.08
CA ARG A 70 3.07 6.42 -1.99
C ARG A 70 4.49 5.88 -2.11
N SER A 71 4.66 4.58 -2.26
CA SER A 71 5.99 3.97 -2.41
C SER A 71 6.76 4.52 -3.62
N LYS A 72 6.08 4.78 -4.75
CA LYS A 72 6.73 5.41 -5.92
C LYS A 72 7.06 6.88 -5.72
N LYS A 73 6.26 7.63 -4.96
CA LYS A 73 6.60 9.02 -4.58
C LYS A 73 7.85 9.08 -3.72
N PHE A 74 8.03 8.14 -2.78
CA PHE A 74 9.21 8.11 -1.91
C PHE A 74 10.48 7.64 -2.63
N LYS A 75 10.37 6.75 -3.62
CA LYS A 75 11.53 6.36 -4.45
C LYS A 75 12.14 7.49 -5.27
N ASP A 76 11.37 8.55 -5.57
CA ASP A 76 11.90 9.73 -6.27
C ASP A 76 12.52 10.76 -5.29
N ASN A 77 12.48 10.52 -3.98
CA ASN A 77 13.00 11.39 -2.92
C ASN A 77 13.84 10.55 -1.92
N ASP A 78 15.09 10.26 -2.30
CA ASP A 78 16.00 9.31 -1.59
C ASP A 78 16.10 9.58 -0.07
N ASP A 79 16.01 10.83 0.36
CA ASP A 79 16.08 11.21 1.78
C ASP A 79 14.86 10.74 2.61
N LEU A 80 13.68 10.60 2.00
CA LEU A 80 12.46 10.15 2.68
C LEU A 80 12.29 8.62 2.64
N ALA A 81 12.93 7.95 1.68
CA ALA A 81 12.96 6.50 1.60
C ALA A 81 13.77 5.87 2.75
N GLN A 82 14.79 6.57 3.25
CA GLN A 82 15.58 6.12 4.41
C GLN A 82 14.77 6.18 5.73
N LEU A 83 14.02 7.25 5.96
CA LEU A 83 13.17 7.40 7.17
C LEU A 83 12.03 6.37 7.26
N THR A 84 11.53 5.89 6.12
CA THR A 84 10.50 4.84 6.07
C THR A 84 11.07 3.43 6.25
N GLN A 85 12.35 3.21 5.94
CA GLN A 85 13.02 1.95 6.26
C GLN A 85 13.41 1.86 7.73
N GLU A 86 13.78 2.98 8.37
CA GLU A 86 14.03 3.02 9.82
C GLU A 86 12.77 2.71 10.64
N SER A 87 11.60 3.24 10.24
CA SER A 87 10.34 2.96 10.94
C SER A 87 9.87 1.50 10.83
N LEU A 88 10.12 0.83 9.69
CA LEU A 88 9.83 -0.60 9.54
C LEU A 88 10.74 -1.48 10.41
N HIS A 89 11.92 -0.99 10.80
CA HIS A 89 12.83 -1.74 11.66
C HIS A 89 12.43 -1.67 13.13
N ASP A 90 11.75 -0.59 13.53
CA ASP A 90 11.26 -0.36 14.89
C ASP A 90 9.97 -1.16 15.19
N ASP A 91 9.17 -1.44 14.15
CA ASP A 91 7.97 -2.29 14.26
C ASP A 91 8.30 -3.72 14.72
N ASP A 92 9.42 -4.29 14.26
CA ASP A 92 9.89 -5.61 14.70
C ASP A 92 10.32 -5.61 16.19
N VAL A 93 10.86 -4.50 16.68
CA VAL A 93 11.25 -4.32 18.09
C VAL A 93 10.02 -4.20 18.98
N MET A 94 9.02 -3.42 18.55
CA MET A 94 7.72 -3.31 19.24
C MET A 94 6.96 -4.63 19.25
N LEU A 95 6.98 -5.38 18.14
CA LEU A 95 6.32 -6.68 18.07
C LEU A 95 6.95 -7.69 19.05
N ASN A 96 8.27 -7.65 19.21
CA ASN A 96 8.97 -8.50 20.18
C ASN A 96 8.67 -8.09 21.63
N TYR A 97 8.66 -6.79 21.93
CA TYR A 97 8.28 -6.28 23.26
C TYR A 97 6.85 -6.69 23.66
N LEU A 98 5.90 -6.64 22.72
CA LEU A 98 4.52 -7.05 22.97
C LEU A 98 4.40 -8.56 23.22
N LYS A 99 5.15 -9.39 22.47
CA LYS A 99 5.19 -10.85 22.68
C LYS A 99 5.83 -11.25 24.00
N GLU A 100 6.88 -10.55 24.43
CA GLU A 100 7.50 -10.79 25.73
C GLU A 100 6.52 -10.48 26.87
N ARG A 101 5.80 -9.37 26.76
CA ARG A 101 4.78 -8.98 27.74
C ARG A 101 3.58 -9.92 27.81
N GLU A 102 3.18 -10.51 26.69
CA GLU A 102 2.09 -11.49 26.64
C GLU A 102 2.48 -12.83 27.29
N ASN A 103 3.77 -13.18 27.31
CA ASN A 103 4.28 -14.39 27.95
C ASN A 103 4.59 -14.22 29.45
N GLU A 104 4.63 -12.99 29.98
CA GLU A 104 4.85 -12.68 31.40
C GLU A 104 3.54 -12.57 32.23
N ILE A 105 2.37 -12.80 31.61
CA ILE A 105 1.04 -12.88 32.25
C ILE A 105 0.56 -14.33 32.24
#